data_AF-A0A2E8UKL8-F1
#
_entry.id   AF-A0A2E8UKL8-F1
#
_cell.length_a   1.000
_cell.length_b   1.000
_cell.length_c   1.000
_cell.angle_alpha   90.00
_cell.angle_beta   90.00
_cell.angle_gamma   90.00
#
_symmetry.space_group_name_H-M   'P 1'
#
loop_
_entity.id
_entity.type
_entity.pdbx_description
1 polymer ?
#
loop_
_entity_poly.entity_id
_entity_poly.type
_entity_poly.pdbx_seq_one_letter_code
_entity_poly.pdbx_strand_id
1 'polypeptide(L)'
;MQQVLDEESTRWIPVPPAGDPIEVSLVFPDAKGKLGEHPISKFVSPAQMNGFDEVAIKEKPKAFPFSFLFAGSHLLESKEGPRKYACEYSGNVISISTFGDELLCLPGIHGHQNAGLAWQVNPEGLPDIGTAVILRLRPKDKNNKQ
;
A
#
# COMPACT_ATOMS: atom_id res chain seq x y z
N MET A 1 -13.21 -4.00 -4.98
CA MET A 1 -13.73 -4.57 -6.24
C MET A 1 -15.15 -5.09 -6.02
N GLN A 2 -16.02 -5.04 -7.03
CA GLN A 2 -17.43 -5.43 -6.97
C GLN A 2 -17.67 -6.69 -7.81
N GLN A 3 -18.51 -7.61 -7.34
CA GLN A 3 -19.02 -8.71 -8.13
C GLN A 3 -20.54 -8.76 -7.99
N VAL A 4 -21.24 -8.65 -9.11
CA VAL A 4 -22.71 -8.77 -9.16
C VAL A 4 -23.04 -10.25 -9.31
N LEU A 5 -23.91 -10.77 -8.44
CA LEU A 5 -24.29 -12.18 -8.42
C LEU A 5 -25.72 -12.46 -8.93
N ASP A 6 -26.63 -11.47 -8.95
CA ASP A 6 -27.94 -11.53 -9.65
C ASP A 6 -28.67 -10.17 -9.64
N GLU A 7 -29.57 -9.94 -10.62
CA GLU A 7 -30.22 -8.64 -10.93
C GLU A 7 -31.16 -8.09 -9.84
N GLU A 8 -31.57 -8.88 -8.83
CA GLU A 8 -32.55 -8.44 -7.80
C GLU A 8 -31.98 -8.19 -6.40
N SER A 9 -30.69 -8.47 -6.15
CA SER A 9 -30.09 -8.19 -4.84
C SER A 9 -28.62 -7.80 -4.94
N THR A 10 -28.36 -6.49 -5.06
CA THR A 10 -27.00 -5.95 -5.02
C THR A 10 -26.44 -6.07 -3.60
N ARG A 11 -25.82 -7.20 -3.28
CA ARG A 11 -25.06 -7.38 -2.04
C ARG A 11 -23.60 -7.01 -2.27
N TRP A 12 -23.10 -6.11 -1.45
CA TRP A 12 -21.69 -5.71 -1.45
C TRP A 12 -20.83 -6.79 -0.80
N ILE A 13 -19.97 -7.44 -1.59
CA ILE A 13 -19.00 -8.42 -1.10
C ILE A 13 -17.60 -7.83 -1.23
N PRO A 14 -16.80 -7.80 -0.15
CA PRO A 14 -15.42 -7.38 -0.23
C PRO A 14 -14.61 -8.39 -1.04
N VAL A 15 -14.07 -7.96 -2.17
CA VAL A 15 -13.14 -8.76 -2.98
C VAL A 15 -11.72 -8.49 -2.53
N PRO A 16 -10.95 -9.51 -2.10
CA PRO A 16 -9.54 -9.34 -1.75
C PRO A 16 -8.71 -8.82 -2.93
N PRO A 17 -7.63 -8.06 -2.67
CA PRO A 17 -6.71 -7.68 -3.71
C PRO A 17 -6.03 -8.92 -4.32
N ALA A 18 -5.78 -8.86 -5.62
CA ALA A 18 -5.12 -9.92 -6.38
C ALA A 18 -4.07 -9.31 -7.31
N GLY A 19 -2.96 -10.01 -7.51
CA GLY A 19 -1.85 -9.54 -8.32
C GLY A 19 -0.60 -10.40 -8.09
N ASP A 20 0.47 -10.08 -8.80
CA ASP A 20 1.74 -10.76 -8.58
C ASP A 20 2.46 -10.20 -7.34
N PRO A 21 3.03 -11.07 -6.49
CA PRO A 21 3.76 -10.62 -5.32
C PRO A 21 5.07 -9.94 -5.72
N ILE A 22 5.34 -8.81 -5.11
CA ILE A 22 6.54 -8.01 -5.35
C ILE A 22 7.15 -7.50 -4.04
N GLU A 23 8.44 -7.22 -4.08
CA GLU A 23 9.12 -6.37 -3.10
C GLU A 23 9.23 -4.95 -3.65
N VAL A 24 9.07 -3.98 -2.76
CA VAL A 24 9.03 -2.56 -3.10
C VAL A 24 10.08 -1.81 -2.30
N SER A 25 10.96 -1.10 -3.02
CA SER A 25 11.99 -0.24 -2.44
C SER A 25 11.94 1.15 -3.06
N LEU A 26 12.32 2.15 -2.26
CA LEU A 26 12.62 3.49 -2.72
C LEU A 26 14.13 3.66 -2.87
N VAL A 27 14.54 4.26 -3.98
CA VAL A 27 15.94 4.62 -4.22
C VAL A 27 16.04 6.12 -4.41
N PHE A 28 16.79 6.76 -3.53
CA PHE A 28 16.97 8.21 -3.52
C PHE A 28 18.36 8.58 -2.96
N PRO A 29 18.90 9.77 -3.29
CA PRO A 29 20.21 10.18 -2.80
C PRO A 29 20.20 10.42 -1.29
N ASP A 30 21.29 10.02 -0.63
CA ASP A 30 21.59 10.44 0.73
C ASP A 30 22.08 11.91 0.77
N ALA A 31 22.36 12.42 1.97
CA ALA A 31 22.89 13.77 2.17
C ALA A 31 24.24 14.04 1.45
N LYS A 32 24.92 12.99 0.96
CA LYS A 32 26.17 13.08 0.19
C LYS A 32 25.94 12.88 -1.31
N GLY A 33 24.68 12.79 -1.76
CA GLY A 33 24.30 12.59 -3.15
C GLY A 33 24.40 11.14 -3.64
N LYS A 34 24.73 10.18 -2.76
CA LYS A 34 24.86 8.76 -3.16
C LYS A 34 23.49 8.09 -3.12
N LEU A 35 23.11 7.43 -4.21
CA LEU A 35 21.86 6.65 -4.25
C LEU A 35 21.89 5.51 -3.24
N GLY A 36 20.97 5.56 -2.27
CA GLY A 36 20.69 4.50 -1.31
C GLY A 36 19.38 3.80 -1.66
N GLU A 37 19.32 2.48 -1.48
CA GLU A 37 18.09 1.73 -1.59
C GLU A 37 17.50 1.42 -0.20
N HIS A 38 16.20 1.65 -0.06
CA HIS A 38 15.47 1.48 1.19
C HIS A 38 14.17 0.72 0.94
N PRO A 39 13.94 -0.43 1.61
CA PRO A 39 12.67 -1.14 1.52
C PRO A 39 11.53 -0.27 2.10
N ILE A 40 10.33 -0.37 1.53
CA ILE A 40 9.16 0.40 2.02
C ILE A 40 8.89 0.16 3.51
N SER A 41 9.14 -1.06 3.99
CA SER A 41 8.98 -1.42 5.41
C SER A 41 9.77 -0.53 6.38
N LYS A 42 10.83 0.15 5.92
CA LYS A 42 11.59 1.12 6.72
C LYS A 42 10.74 2.35 7.09
N PHE A 43 9.81 2.72 6.22
CA PHE A 43 8.97 3.93 6.34
C PHE A 43 7.57 3.60 6.85
N VAL A 44 7.40 2.46 7.51
CA VAL A 44 6.14 2.03 8.10
C VAL A 44 6.38 1.63 9.54
N SER A 45 5.52 2.12 10.43
CA SER A 45 5.52 1.76 11.85
C SER A 45 4.15 1.23 12.26
N PRO A 46 4.04 0.45 13.35
CA PRO A 46 2.75 0.13 13.94
C PRO A 46 1.99 1.42 14.26
N ALA A 47 0.69 1.47 13.97
CA ALA A 47 -0.12 2.63 14.31
C ALA A 47 -0.19 2.77 15.84
N GLN A 48 0.05 3.98 16.36
CA GLN A 48 -0.18 4.26 17.77
C GLN A 48 -1.66 4.58 17.96
N MET A 49 -2.39 3.77 18.74
CA MET A 49 -3.70 4.17 19.26
C MET A 49 -3.51 5.23 20.34
N ASN A 50 -3.25 6.48 19.93
CA ASN A 50 -3.24 7.59 20.87
C ASN A 50 -4.69 7.92 21.25
N GLY A 51 -5.09 7.54 22.48
CA GLY A 51 -6.38 7.96 23.06
C GLY A 51 -7.20 6.92 23.83
N PHE A 52 -6.74 5.68 23.98
CA PHE A 52 -7.37 4.72 24.90
C PHE A 52 -6.36 4.25 25.94
N ASP A 53 -6.59 4.69 27.18
CA ASP A 53 -5.90 4.19 28.37
C ASP A 53 -5.96 2.65 28.42
N GLU A 54 -4.79 2.06 28.64
CA GLU A 54 -4.56 0.83 29.41
C GLU A 54 -5.52 -0.38 29.23
N VAL A 55 -6.12 -0.61 28.06
CA VAL A 55 -6.57 -1.97 27.73
C VAL A 55 -5.41 -2.66 27.03
N ALA A 56 -4.56 -3.29 27.85
CA ALA A 56 -3.42 -4.09 27.43
C ALA A 56 -3.76 -4.99 26.23
N ILE A 57 -3.43 -4.53 25.02
CA ILE A 57 -3.43 -5.38 23.83
C ILE A 57 -2.24 -6.32 24.03
N LYS A 58 -2.53 -7.50 24.60
CA LYS A 58 -1.59 -8.61 24.81
C LYS A 58 -1.07 -9.23 23.51
N GLU A 59 -1.50 -8.74 22.35
CA GLU A 59 -1.02 -9.21 21.06
C GLU A 59 0.24 -8.46 20.66
N LYS A 60 1.32 -9.20 20.41
CA LYS A 60 2.54 -8.65 19.83
C LYS A 60 2.17 -7.91 18.53
N PRO A 61 2.70 -6.70 18.29
CA PRO A 61 2.44 -5.99 17.04
C PRO A 61 2.82 -6.89 15.87
N LYS A 62 1.86 -7.13 14.96
CA LYS A 62 2.12 -7.91 13.76
C LYS A 62 3.24 -7.25 12.97
N ALA A 63 4.25 -8.04 12.63
CA ALA A 63 5.34 -7.58 11.77
C ALA A 63 4.74 -7.05 10.45
N PHE A 64 5.25 -5.92 9.98
CA PHE A 64 4.83 -5.38 8.70
C PHE A 64 5.17 -6.37 7.58
N PRO A 65 4.23 -6.72 6.68
CA PRO A 65 4.51 -7.61 5.57
C PRO A 65 5.56 -7.01 4.64
N PHE A 66 6.61 -7.77 4.34
CA PHE A 66 7.68 -7.32 3.43
C PHE A 66 7.28 -7.39 1.94
N SER A 67 6.12 -7.96 1.62
CA SER A 67 5.64 -8.14 0.25
C SER A 67 4.36 -7.35 -0.02
N PHE A 68 4.30 -6.76 -1.20
CA PHE A 68 3.12 -6.13 -1.79
C PHE A 68 2.59 -6.99 -2.94
N LEU A 69 1.40 -6.67 -3.42
CA LEU A 69 0.86 -7.14 -4.69
C LEU A 69 0.93 -6.00 -5.70
N PHE A 70 1.38 -6.31 -6.92
CA PHE A 70 1.11 -5.47 -8.09
C PHE A 70 -0.33 -5.74 -8.54
N ALA A 71 -1.29 -5.01 -7.97
CA ALA A 71 -2.71 -5.22 -8.24
C ALA A 71 -3.19 -4.48 -9.50
N GLY A 72 -2.42 -3.49 -9.94
CA GLY A 72 -2.90 -2.55 -10.96
C GLY A 72 -3.84 -1.51 -10.35
N SER A 73 -4.03 -0.40 -11.05
CA SER A 73 -5.05 0.58 -10.71
C SER A 73 -6.11 0.60 -11.80
N HIS A 74 -7.34 1.00 -11.45
CA HIS A 74 -8.42 1.10 -12.42
C HIS A 74 -8.10 2.16 -13.48
N LEU A 75 -8.33 1.83 -14.74
CA LEU A 75 -8.17 2.78 -15.83
C LEU A 75 -9.48 3.56 -16.00
N LEU A 76 -9.45 4.86 -15.73
CA LEU A 76 -10.59 5.76 -15.79
C LEU A 76 -10.59 6.54 -17.11
N GLU A 77 -11.79 6.86 -17.60
CA GLU A 77 -11.92 7.78 -18.73
C GLU A 77 -11.57 9.20 -18.31
N SER A 78 -10.74 9.85 -19.13
CA SER A 78 -10.42 11.26 -18.94
C SER A 78 -11.35 12.10 -19.82
N LYS A 79 -11.82 13.25 -19.30
CA LYS A 79 -12.58 14.22 -20.10
C LYS A 79 -11.74 14.80 -21.25
N GLU A 80 -10.42 14.88 -21.05
CA GLU A 80 -9.46 15.40 -22.02
C GLU A 80 -8.23 14.48 -22.08
N GLY A 81 -7.90 13.96 -23.26
CA GLY A 81 -6.70 13.14 -23.48
C GLY A 81 -6.87 11.64 -23.17
N PRO A 82 -5.76 10.89 -23.06
CA PRO A 82 -5.78 9.45 -22.85
C PRO A 82 -6.37 9.09 -21.48
N ARG A 83 -6.85 7.85 -21.38
CA ARG A 83 -7.29 7.26 -20.10
C ARG A 83 -6.15 7.32 -19.08
N LYS A 84 -6.51 7.51 -17.80
CA LYS A 84 -5.56 7.62 -16.69
C LYS A 84 -5.88 6.62 -15.60
N TYR A 85 -4.87 6.18 -14.86
CA TYR A 85 -5.07 5.30 -13.73
C TYR A 85 -5.69 6.06 -12.55
N ALA A 86 -6.58 5.41 -11.81
CA ALA A 86 -7.27 6.00 -10.66
C ALA A 86 -6.27 6.48 -9.59
N CYS A 87 -5.18 5.74 -9.38
CA CYS A 87 -4.11 6.11 -8.46
C CYS A 87 -3.38 7.41 -8.84
N GLU A 88 -3.42 7.83 -10.11
CA GLU A 88 -2.87 9.13 -10.54
C GLU A 88 -3.72 10.30 -10.04
N TYR A 89 -5.02 10.08 -9.83
CA TYR A 89 -5.93 11.09 -9.30
C TYR A 89 -5.96 11.09 -7.77
N SER A 90 -6.00 9.90 -7.14
CA SER A 90 -6.06 9.79 -5.68
C SER A 90 -4.71 9.94 -5.00
N GLY A 91 -3.61 9.69 -5.72
CA GLY A 91 -2.27 9.60 -5.15
C GLY A 91 -1.97 8.24 -4.51
N ASN A 92 -2.89 7.27 -4.56
CA ASN A 92 -2.75 5.95 -3.94
C ASN A 92 -1.83 5.03 -4.75
N VAL A 93 -0.55 5.40 -4.93
CA VAL A 93 0.40 4.56 -5.68
C VAL A 93 0.81 3.34 -4.85
N ILE A 94 1.12 3.55 -3.56
CA ILE A 94 1.48 2.50 -2.60
C ILE A 94 0.60 2.69 -1.39
N SER A 95 -0.17 1.68 -1.01
CA SER A 95 -1.07 1.77 0.13
C SER A 95 -0.84 0.67 1.16
N ILE A 96 -0.85 1.07 2.43
CA ILE A 96 -0.86 0.16 3.60
C ILE A 96 -2.30 -0.17 4.07
N SER A 97 -3.29 0.47 3.44
CA SER A 97 -4.72 0.25 3.64
C SER A 97 -5.38 -0.13 2.32
N THR A 98 -6.56 -0.73 2.35
CA THR A 98 -7.27 -1.12 1.13
C THR A 98 -8.33 -0.06 0.77
N PHE A 99 -8.07 0.73 -0.28
CA PHE A 99 -9.02 1.67 -0.88
C PHE A 99 -9.61 1.14 -2.20
N GLY A 100 -8.91 0.22 -2.86
CA GLY A 100 -9.38 -0.45 -4.08
C GLY A 100 -9.07 0.30 -5.38
N ASP A 101 -8.35 1.41 -5.32
CA ASP A 101 -7.82 2.14 -6.47
C ASP A 101 -6.28 2.16 -6.51
N GLU A 102 -5.64 1.58 -5.49
CA GLU A 102 -4.19 1.58 -5.36
C GLU A 102 -3.47 0.67 -6.36
N LEU A 103 -2.32 1.13 -6.86
CA LEU A 103 -1.48 0.33 -7.78
C LEU A 103 -0.76 -0.81 -7.06
N LEU A 104 -0.14 -0.50 -5.91
CA LEU A 104 0.58 -1.44 -5.06
C LEU A 104 -0.09 -1.52 -3.69
N CYS A 105 -0.54 -2.71 -3.30
CA CYS A 105 -1.28 -2.92 -2.06
C CYS A 105 -0.71 -4.08 -1.23
N LEU A 106 -1.06 -4.12 0.04
CA LEU A 106 -0.76 -5.28 0.89
C LEU A 106 -1.64 -6.47 0.52
N PRO A 107 -1.15 -7.72 0.69
CA PRO A 107 -1.99 -8.90 0.57
C PRO A 107 -3.10 -8.89 1.63
N GLY A 108 -4.35 -9.09 1.19
CA GLY A 108 -5.53 -9.07 2.07
C GLY A 108 -6.17 -7.69 2.21
N ILE A 109 -7.26 -7.63 2.98
CA ILE A 109 -8.03 -6.40 3.17
C ILE A 109 -7.61 -5.76 4.49
N HIS A 110 -7.09 -4.55 4.41
CA HIS A 110 -6.61 -3.77 5.54
C HIS A 110 -7.51 -2.54 5.71
N GLY A 111 -8.06 -2.38 6.91
CA GLY A 111 -9.03 -1.33 7.19
C GLY A 111 -8.45 0.06 7.00
N HIS A 112 -9.18 0.94 6.31
CA HIS A 112 -8.83 2.35 6.13
C HIS A 112 -9.57 3.27 7.13
N GLN A 113 -10.34 2.70 8.07
CA GLN A 113 -10.98 3.46 9.15
C GLN A 113 -9.95 3.73 10.26
N ASN A 114 -9.92 4.94 10.81
CA ASN A 114 -8.92 5.38 11.79
C ASN A 114 -8.74 4.43 12.99
N ALA A 115 -9.82 3.79 13.45
CA ALA A 115 -9.79 2.85 14.58
C ALA A 115 -9.27 1.44 14.22
N GLY A 116 -9.05 1.14 12.94
CA GLY A 116 -8.62 -0.17 12.44
C GLY A 116 -7.25 -0.15 11.75
N LEU A 117 -6.51 0.96 11.83
CA LEU A 117 -5.17 1.05 11.24
C LEU A 117 -4.20 0.15 12.02
N ALA A 118 -3.66 -0.86 11.36
CA ALA A 118 -2.59 -1.69 11.93
C ALA A 118 -1.22 -1.00 11.84
N TRP A 119 -1.05 -0.14 10.83
CA TRP A 119 0.20 0.53 10.52
C TRP A 119 -0.03 1.98 10.11
N GLN A 120 1.02 2.79 10.24
CA GLN A 120 1.06 4.19 9.84
C GLN A 120 2.39 4.49 9.13
N VAL A 121 2.42 5.59 8.38
CA VAL A 121 3.66 6.07 7.74
C VAL A 121 4.63 6.54 8.82
N ASN A 122 5.87 6.06 8.76
CA ASN A 122 7.00 6.62 9.50
C ASN A 122 7.74 7.61 8.59
N PRO A 123 7.67 8.93 8.84
CA PRO A 123 8.33 9.92 8.00
C PRO A 123 9.86 9.97 8.20
N GLU A 124 10.39 9.31 9.24
CA GLU A 124 11.82 9.35 9.54
C GLU A 124 12.67 8.80 8.39
N GLY A 125 13.58 9.65 7.89
CA GLY A 125 14.50 9.30 6.82
C GLY A 125 13.87 9.21 5.43
N LEU A 126 12.61 9.65 5.26
CA LEU A 126 12.09 9.98 3.93
C LEU A 126 12.83 11.21 3.37
N PRO A 127 12.97 11.30 2.04
CA PRO A 127 13.58 12.48 1.42
C PRO A 127 12.65 13.69 1.51
N ASP A 128 13.23 14.89 1.36
CA ASP A 128 12.46 16.14 1.34
C ASP A 128 11.44 16.15 0.20
N ILE A 129 10.33 16.86 0.43
CA ILE A 129 9.27 17.05 -0.57
C ILE A 129 9.88 17.63 -1.87
N GLY A 130 9.51 17.04 -3.00
CA GLY A 130 10.04 17.41 -4.33
C GLY A 130 11.32 16.67 -4.73
N THR A 131 11.93 15.89 -3.83
CA THR A 131 13.04 15.01 -4.19
C THR A 131 12.56 13.91 -5.12
N ALA A 132 13.23 13.77 -6.27
CA ALA A 132 12.96 12.67 -7.19
C ALA A 132 13.36 11.34 -6.53
N VAL A 133 12.42 10.38 -6.55
CA VAL A 133 12.63 9.02 -6.04
C VAL A 133 12.45 8.01 -7.17
N ILE A 134 13.26 6.96 -7.16
CA ILE A 134 13.08 5.81 -8.05
C ILE A 134 12.32 4.75 -7.25
N LEU A 135 11.15 4.37 -7.73
CA LEU A 135 10.41 3.23 -7.22
C LEU A 135 10.96 1.94 -7.86
N ARG A 136 11.57 1.07 -7.06
CA ARG A 136 12.12 -0.20 -7.52
C ARG A 136 11.20 -1.35 -7.12
N LEU A 137 10.69 -2.06 -8.11
CA LEU A 137 9.85 -3.24 -7.95
C LEU A 137 10.65 -4.48 -8.29
N ARG A 138 10.62 -5.49 -7.42
CA ARG A 138 11.19 -6.82 -7.69
C ARG A 138 10.10 -7.87 -7.61
N PRO A 139 9.88 -8.67 -8.66
CA PRO A 139 9.01 -9.84 -8.56
C PRO A 139 9.51 -10.78 -7.46
N LYS A 140 8.59 -11.29 -6.64
CA LYS A 140 8.89 -12.48 -5.83
C LYS A 140 8.68 -13.70 -6.70
N ASP A 141 9.74 -14.46 -6.92
CA ASP A 141 9.65 -15.76 -7.59
C ASP A 141 8.64 -16.64 -6.84
N LYS A 142 7.57 -17.08 -7.52
CA LYS A 142 6.56 -17.99 -6.96
C LYS A 142 7.18 -19.32 -6.48
N ASN A 143 8.40 -19.64 -6.91
CA ASN A 143 9.13 -20.87 -6.60
C ASN A 143 10.17 -20.73 -5.48
N ASN A 144 10.49 -19.52 -5.00
CA ASN A 144 11.42 -19.35 -3.88
C ASN A 144 10.61 -19.14 -2.59
N LYS A 145 10.34 -20.25 -1.89
CA LYS A 145 9.90 -20.21 -0.50
C LYS A 145 11.07 -19.73 0.35
N GLN A 146 10.97 -18.52 0.91
CA GLN A 146 11.73 -18.11 2.09
C GLN A 146 10.92 -18.40 3.34
#